data_AF-A0A8H5KH80-F1
#
_entry.id   AF-A0A8H5KH80-F1
#
_cell.length_a   1.000
_cell.length_b   1.000
_cell.length_c   1.000
_cell.angle_alpha   90.00
_cell.angle_beta   90.00
_cell.angle_gamma   90.00
#
_symmetry.space_group_name_H-M   'P 1'
#
loop_
_entity.id
_entity.type
_entity.pdbx_description
1 polymer ?
#
loop_
_entity_poly.entity_id
_entity_poly.type
_entity_poly.pdbx_seq_one_letter_code
_entity_poly.pdbx_strand_id
1 'polypeptide(L)'
;MADTMLAQQVSVMFAEHAELRKRDAAQKKEIENLQAQSDFHANEAQMLRDLRNLYESKLEQKDSEILGLYVLLDKVKVDAGICRDDLSEMRKKLKDLQAKYETSQKQLCTGEAKFTRRNLQVSSLICALRRKISTNRISTVALRAAYKVIPSLEQKARCMRILAIARKLPHKTGIEKEMKQCLADAGLLISFDKNGTMVLTRSVAVVKIPADGYKEFDESITIVEKDAMMTDDNTSGQHSQHNVKKDEDVQMSV
;
A
#
# COMPACT_ATOMS: atom_id res chain seq x y z
N MET A 1 98.92 -94.78 34.98
CA MET A 1 98.91 -93.31 35.19
C MET A 1 98.44 -92.55 33.95
N ALA A 2 98.82 -92.94 32.73
CA ALA A 2 98.31 -92.32 31.50
C ALA A 2 96.78 -92.52 31.30
N ASP A 3 96.27 -93.75 31.52
CA ASP A 3 94.84 -94.06 31.31
C ASP A 3 93.90 -93.32 32.26
N THR A 4 94.33 -93.05 33.50
CA THR A 4 93.56 -92.29 34.49
C THR A 4 93.47 -90.80 34.15
N MET A 5 94.53 -90.23 33.55
CA MET A 5 94.52 -88.83 33.09
C MET A 5 93.64 -88.66 31.84
N LEU A 6 93.68 -89.63 30.93
CA LEU A 6 92.80 -89.69 29.76
C LEU A 6 91.33 -89.79 30.15
N ALA A 7 90.98 -90.66 31.10
CA ALA A 7 89.62 -90.77 31.63
C ALA A 7 89.11 -89.47 32.27
N GLN A 8 89.98 -88.75 32.98
CA GLN A 8 89.63 -87.47 33.61
C GLN A 8 89.44 -86.35 32.60
N GLN A 9 90.30 -86.24 31.57
CA GLN A 9 90.10 -85.29 30.47
C GLN A 9 88.81 -85.57 29.70
N VAL A 10 88.51 -86.83 29.42
CA VAL A 10 87.26 -87.23 28.76
C VAL A 10 86.04 -86.85 29.60
N SER A 11 86.08 -87.06 30.91
CA SER A 11 85.00 -86.64 31.82
C SER A 11 84.78 -85.13 31.84
N VAL A 12 85.86 -84.34 31.88
CA VAL A 12 85.79 -82.87 31.81
C VAL A 12 85.19 -82.41 30.48
N MET A 13 85.64 -82.97 29.34
CA MET A 13 85.06 -82.64 28.03
C MET A 13 83.57 -82.98 27.94
N PHE A 14 83.13 -84.12 28.52
CA PHE A 14 81.71 -84.46 28.55
C PHE A 14 80.89 -83.50 29.44
N ALA A 15 81.44 -83.07 30.57
CA ALA A 15 80.80 -82.07 31.43
C ALA A 15 80.69 -80.71 30.72
N GLU A 16 81.75 -80.25 30.07
CA GLU A 16 81.75 -79.02 29.27
C GLU A 16 80.76 -79.09 28.10
N HIS A 17 80.71 -80.22 27.40
CA HIS A 17 79.74 -80.45 26.33
C HIS A 17 78.30 -80.44 26.86
N ALA A 18 78.05 -81.03 28.03
CA ALA A 18 76.73 -81.01 28.65
C ALA A 18 76.30 -79.57 29.03
N GLU A 19 77.21 -78.77 29.56
CA GLU A 19 76.97 -77.35 29.87
C GLU A 19 76.76 -76.49 28.62
N LEU A 20 77.52 -76.74 27.54
CA LEU A 20 77.29 -76.09 26.25
C LEU A 20 75.89 -76.40 25.70
N ARG A 21 75.46 -77.67 25.72
CA ARG A 21 74.09 -78.02 25.28
C ARG A 21 73.00 -77.33 26.12
N LYS A 22 73.22 -77.17 27.43
CA LYS A 22 72.28 -76.42 28.30
C LYS A 22 72.22 -74.95 27.92
N ARG A 23 73.36 -74.31 27.66
CA ARG A 23 73.41 -72.91 27.20
C ARG A 23 72.76 -72.76 25.83
N ASP A 24 73.02 -73.65 24.89
CA ASP A 24 72.40 -73.62 23.56
C ASP A 24 70.88 -73.76 23.65
N ALA A 25 70.38 -74.67 24.51
CA ALA A 25 68.95 -74.82 24.74
C ALA A 25 68.32 -73.58 25.40
N ALA A 26 69.02 -72.95 26.35
CA ALA A 26 68.57 -71.72 26.99
C ALA A 26 68.54 -70.55 26.00
N GLN A 27 69.59 -70.37 25.20
CA GLN A 27 69.67 -69.35 24.15
C GLN A 27 68.61 -69.54 23.08
N LYS A 28 68.35 -70.79 22.66
CA LYS A 28 67.28 -71.08 21.70
C LYS A 28 65.91 -70.67 22.25
N LYS A 29 65.62 -70.97 23.50
CA LYS A 29 64.38 -70.57 24.17
C LYS A 29 64.28 -69.04 24.31
N GLU A 30 65.39 -68.37 24.58
CA GLU A 30 65.44 -66.90 24.64
C GLU A 30 65.19 -66.27 23.26
N ILE A 31 65.77 -66.82 22.19
CA ILE A 31 65.51 -66.39 20.81
C ILE A 31 64.03 -66.55 20.46
N GLU A 32 63.42 -67.70 20.79
CA GLU A 32 61.98 -67.95 20.56
C GLU A 32 61.11 -66.93 21.33
N ASN A 33 61.44 -66.62 22.59
CA ASN A 33 60.74 -65.61 23.37
C ASN A 33 60.89 -64.20 22.78
N LEU A 34 62.11 -63.82 22.36
CA LEU A 34 62.37 -62.52 21.73
C LEU A 34 61.66 -62.38 20.39
N GLN A 35 61.57 -63.46 19.60
CA GLN A 35 60.78 -63.49 18.37
C GLN A 35 59.30 -63.27 18.65
N ALA A 36 58.71 -63.99 19.63
CA ALA A 36 57.32 -63.79 20.01
C ALA A 36 57.04 -62.36 20.49
N GLN A 37 57.97 -61.76 21.24
CA GLN A 37 57.86 -60.36 21.68
C GLN A 37 57.97 -59.37 20.50
N SER A 38 58.88 -59.62 19.56
CA SER A 38 59.01 -58.83 18.34
C SER A 38 57.72 -58.87 17.51
N ASP A 39 57.12 -60.05 17.34
CA ASP A 39 55.87 -60.22 16.60
C ASP A 39 54.70 -59.50 17.29
N PHE A 40 54.64 -59.57 18.63
CA PHE A 40 53.64 -58.83 19.40
C PHE A 40 53.75 -57.32 19.18
N HIS A 41 54.95 -56.75 19.29
CA HIS A 41 55.16 -55.31 19.08
C HIS A 41 54.93 -54.90 17.62
N ALA A 42 55.27 -55.74 16.65
CA ALA A 42 54.99 -55.48 15.24
C ALA A 42 53.48 -55.38 14.97
N ASN A 43 52.68 -56.28 15.56
CA ASN A 43 51.22 -56.27 15.46
C ASN A 43 50.61 -55.04 16.15
N GLU A 44 51.07 -54.71 17.35
CA GLU A 44 50.62 -53.51 18.07
C GLU A 44 50.95 -52.23 17.29
N ALA A 45 52.16 -52.12 16.73
CA ALA A 45 52.56 -50.99 15.91
C ALA A 45 51.75 -50.88 14.61
N GLN A 46 51.30 -52.00 14.05
CA GLN A 46 50.41 -51.99 12.89
C GLN A 46 49.01 -51.49 13.27
N MET A 47 48.42 -52.02 14.34
CA MET A 47 47.12 -51.59 14.86
C MET A 47 47.10 -50.08 15.18
N LEU A 48 48.16 -49.55 15.82
CA LEU A 48 48.27 -48.13 16.12
C LEU A 48 48.37 -47.27 14.86
N ARG A 49 49.06 -47.75 13.82
CA ARG A 49 49.10 -47.06 12.51
C ARG A 49 47.73 -47.04 11.84
N ASP A 50 47.01 -48.16 11.85
CA ASP A 50 45.66 -48.23 11.27
C ASP A 50 44.68 -47.33 12.01
N LEU A 51 44.77 -47.30 13.35
CA LEU A 51 43.97 -46.41 14.19
C LEU A 51 44.28 -44.94 13.92
N ARG A 52 45.56 -44.59 13.76
CA ARG A 52 45.98 -43.23 13.39
C ARG A 52 45.38 -42.82 12.04
N ASN A 53 45.50 -43.66 11.02
CA ASN A 53 44.97 -43.38 9.69
C ASN A 53 43.44 -43.17 9.72
N LEU A 54 42.73 -43.97 10.51
CA LEU A 54 41.29 -43.82 10.70
C LEU A 54 40.93 -42.46 11.32
N TYR A 55 41.66 -42.04 12.36
CA TYR A 55 41.43 -40.75 13.00
C TYR A 55 41.78 -39.57 12.09
N GLU A 56 42.89 -39.65 11.34
CA GLU A 56 43.28 -38.61 10.37
C GLU A 56 42.19 -38.44 9.28
N SER A 57 41.70 -39.54 8.69
CA SER A 57 40.61 -39.49 7.71
C SER A 57 39.32 -38.90 8.29
N LYS A 58 38.98 -39.24 9.53
CA LYS A 58 37.80 -38.68 10.20
C LYS A 58 37.96 -37.19 10.50
N LEU A 59 39.17 -36.75 10.81
CA LEU A 59 39.48 -35.35 11.07
C LEU A 59 39.35 -34.53 9.78
N GLU A 60 39.90 -35.00 8.66
CA GLU A 60 39.75 -34.37 7.34
C GLU A 60 38.28 -34.28 6.90
N GLN A 61 37.49 -35.33 7.16
CA GLN A 61 36.06 -35.32 6.90
C GLN A 61 35.35 -34.23 7.72
N LYS A 62 35.71 -34.09 8.99
CA LYS A 62 35.11 -33.09 9.89
C LYS A 62 35.53 -31.67 9.51
N ASP A 63 36.77 -31.46 9.12
CA ASP A 63 37.24 -30.17 8.63
C ASP A 63 36.48 -29.74 7.36
N SER A 64 36.26 -30.69 6.45
CA SER A 64 35.47 -30.45 5.24
C SER A 64 34.01 -30.10 5.56
N GLU A 65 33.40 -30.79 6.53
CA GLU A 65 32.04 -30.50 7.02
C GLU A 65 31.95 -29.11 7.65
N ILE A 66 32.94 -28.74 8.49
CA ILE A 66 33.03 -27.43 9.13
C ILE A 66 33.14 -26.32 8.08
N LEU A 67 33.99 -26.49 7.07
CA LEU A 67 34.11 -25.56 5.94
C LEU A 67 32.78 -25.41 5.19
N GLY A 68 32.09 -26.52 4.92
CA GLY A 68 30.76 -26.50 4.29
C GLY A 68 29.72 -25.73 5.11
N LEU A 69 29.72 -25.90 6.44
CA LEU A 69 28.84 -25.18 7.35
C LEU A 69 29.15 -23.67 7.40
N TYR A 70 30.42 -23.27 7.35
CA TYR A 70 30.79 -21.85 7.27
C TYR A 70 30.26 -21.18 5.99
N VAL A 71 30.39 -21.85 4.84
CA VAL A 71 29.85 -21.34 3.57
C VAL A 71 28.32 -21.18 3.64
N LEU A 72 27.63 -22.18 4.21
CA LEU A 72 26.17 -22.12 4.37
C LEU A 72 25.76 -20.97 5.31
N LEU A 73 26.49 -20.80 6.42
CA LEU A 73 26.25 -19.73 7.38
C LEU A 73 26.40 -18.35 6.71
N ASP A 74 27.44 -18.15 5.91
CA ASP A 74 27.66 -16.88 5.23
C ASP A 74 26.59 -16.60 4.16
N LYS A 75 26.14 -17.64 3.43
CA LYS A 75 24.98 -17.52 2.54
C LYS A 75 23.73 -17.05 3.28
N VAL A 76 23.42 -17.69 4.41
CA VAL A 76 22.25 -17.33 5.23
C VAL A 76 22.35 -15.90 5.76
N LYS A 77 23.55 -15.43 6.16
CA LYS A 77 23.76 -14.04 6.58
C LYS A 77 23.49 -13.05 5.45
N VAL A 78 23.95 -13.35 4.23
CA VAL A 78 23.71 -12.51 3.05
C VAL A 78 22.22 -12.46 2.73
N ASP A 79 21.55 -13.62 2.65
CA ASP A 79 20.11 -13.71 2.39
C ASP A 79 19.29 -12.96 3.45
N ALA A 80 19.68 -13.05 4.73
CA ALA A 80 19.05 -12.32 5.82
C ALA A 80 19.28 -10.80 5.73
N GLY A 81 20.42 -10.36 5.18
CA GLY A 81 20.70 -8.97 4.87
C GLY A 81 19.77 -8.43 3.80
N ILE A 82 19.67 -9.14 2.67
CA ILE A 82 18.77 -8.79 1.55
C ILE A 82 17.31 -8.70 2.02
N CYS A 83 16.83 -9.73 2.74
CA CYS A 83 15.47 -9.72 3.27
C CYS A 83 15.19 -8.52 4.20
N ARG A 84 16.19 -8.11 4.99
CA ARG A 84 16.07 -6.96 5.89
C ARG A 84 15.94 -5.65 5.12
N ASP A 85 16.73 -5.48 4.08
CA ASP A 85 16.70 -4.30 3.23
C ASP A 85 15.36 -4.20 2.48
N ASP A 86 14.88 -5.29 1.91
CA ASP A 86 13.55 -5.37 1.26
C ASP A 86 12.42 -5.02 2.24
N LEU A 87 12.46 -5.55 3.47
CA LEU A 87 11.49 -5.20 4.52
C LEU A 87 11.54 -3.71 4.87
N SER A 88 12.72 -3.10 4.87
CA SER A 88 12.88 -1.67 5.13
C SER A 88 12.26 -0.83 4.02
N GLU A 89 12.46 -1.22 2.76
CA GLU A 89 11.89 -0.56 1.59
C GLU A 89 10.36 -0.68 1.58
N MET A 90 9.83 -1.87 1.84
CA MET A 90 8.39 -2.12 1.90
C MET A 90 7.72 -1.32 3.03
N ARG A 91 8.37 -1.19 4.19
CA ARG A 91 7.89 -0.32 5.28
C ARG A 91 7.84 1.15 4.86
N LYS A 92 8.82 1.63 4.08
CA LYS A 92 8.82 2.99 3.55
C LYS A 92 7.67 3.19 2.56
N LYS A 93 7.51 2.28 1.58
CA LYS A 93 6.40 2.30 0.61
C LYS A 93 5.03 2.31 1.30
N LEU A 94 4.88 1.53 2.37
CA LEU A 94 3.64 1.47 3.14
C LEU A 94 3.32 2.81 3.83
N LYS A 95 4.32 3.46 4.43
CA LYS A 95 4.15 4.80 5.03
C LYS A 95 3.77 5.84 3.98
N ASP A 96 4.43 5.83 2.83
CA ASP A 96 4.14 6.76 1.73
C ASP A 96 2.71 6.56 1.19
N LEU A 97 2.27 5.30 1.07
CA LEU A 97 0.93 4.97 0.62
C LEU A 97 -0.13 5.38 1.65
N GLN A 98 0.15 5.17 2.93
CA GLN A 98 -0.73 5.61 4.01
C GLN A 98 -0.89 7.15 4.02
N ALA A 99 0.20 7.89 3.86
CA ALA A 99 0.14 9.36 3.77
C ALA A 99 -0.66 9.85 2.56
N LYS A 100 -0.52 9.18 1.41
CA LYS A 100 -1.33 9.46 0.21
C LYS A 100 -2.80 9.18 0.47
N TYR A 101 -3.12 8.04 1.08
CA TYR A 101 -4.50 7.68 1.44
C TYR A 101 -5.13 8.71 2.37
N GLU A 102 -4.46 9.10 3.45
CA GLU A 102 -4.95 10.11 4.39
C GLU A 102 -5.19 11.47 3.71
N THR A 103 -4.31 11.85 2.76
CA THR A 103 -4.46 13.08 1.97
C THR A 103 -5.68 13.00 1.05
N SER A 104 -5.83 11.91 0.30
CA SER A 104 -6.99 11.68 -0.56
C SER A 104 -8.29 11.59 0.23
N GLN A 105 -8.28 10.97 1.41
CA GLN A 105 -9.44 10.89 2.28
C GLN A 105 -9.86 12.28 2.77
N LYS A 106 -8.91 13.12 3.20
CA LYS A 106 -9.20 14.52 3.56
C LYS A 106 -9.81 15.27 2.38
N GLN A 107 -9.27 15.12 1.18
CA GLN A 107 -9.83 15.74 -0.03
C GLN A 107 -11.26 15.27 -0.31
N LEU A 108 -11.53 13.97 -0.20
CA LEU A 108 -12.90 13.42 -0.36
C LEU A 108 -13.86 13.98 0.68
N CYS A 109 -13.50 13.99 1.96
CA CYS A 109 -14.34 14.56 3.01
C CYS A 109 -14.62 16.06 2.79
N THR A 110 -13.62 16.83 2.35
CA THR A 110 -13.84 18.25 2.01
C THR A 110 -14.73 18.43 0.78
N GLY A 111 -14.62 17.55 -0.21
CA GLY A 111 -15.47 17.51 -1.39
C GLY A 111 -16.92 17.17 -1.04
N GLU A 112 -17.12 16.16 -0.20
CA GLU A 112 -18.42 15.72 0.29
C GLU A 112 -19.12 16.83 1.11
N ALA A 113 -18.39 17.52 1.99
CA ALA A 113 -18.93 18.66 2.73
C ALA A 113 -19.37 19.80 1.80
N LYS A 114 -18.58 20.12 0.77
CA LYS A 114 -18.94 21.13 -0.25
C LYS A 114 -20.18 20.71 -1.04
N PHE A 115 -20.26 19.43 -1.45
CA PHE A 115 -21.39 18.90 -2.19
C PHE A 115 -22.67 18.94 -1.36
N THR A 116 -22.63 18.45 -0.12
CA THR A 116 -23.75 18.46 0.83
C THR A 116 -24.25 19.89 1.08
N ARG A 117 -23.33 20.84 1.26
CA ARG A 117 -23.68 22.27 1.40
C ARG A 117 -24.43 22.79 0.17
N ARG A 118 -23.91 22.56 -1.04
CA ARG A 118 -24.57 23.01 -2.28
C ARG A 118 -25.94 22.36 -2.46
N ASN A 119 -26.06 21.07 -2.16
CA ASN A 119 -27.32 20.35 -2.26
C ASN A 119 -28.39 20.93 -1.32
N LEU A 120 -28.00 21.31 -0.10
CA LEU A 120 -28.90 22.00 0.85
C LEU A 120 -29.34 23.37 0.32
N GLN A 121 -28.42 24.15 -0.25
CA GLN A 121 -28.73 25.47 -0.84
C GLN A 121 -29.70 25.36 -2.02
N VAL A 122 -29.46 24.41 -2.93
CA VAL A 122 -30.35 24.13 -4.07
C VAL A 122 -31.73 23.70 -3.57
N SER A 123 -31.78 22.80 -2.59
CA SER A 123 -33.04 22.34 -2.00
C SER A 123 -33.81 23.48 -1.34
N SER A 124 -33.13 24.35 -0.59
CA SER A 124 -33.74 25.54 0.03
C SER A 124 -34.30 26.49 -1.02
N LEU A 125 -33.54 26.76 -2.10
CA LEU A 125 -33.98 27.60 -3.21
C LEU A 125 -35.23 27.03 -3.89
N ILE A 126 -35.25 25.73 -4.19
CA ILE A 126 -36.42 25.05 -4.76
C ILE A 126 -37.64 25.25 -3.86
N CYS A 127 -37.48 25.08 -2.55
CA CYS A 127 -38.56 25.27 -1.58
C CYS A 127 -39.04 26.73 -1.50
N ALA A 128 -38.15 27.71 -1.55
CA ALA A 128 -38.50 29.13 -1.57
C ALA A 128 -39.29 29.48 -2.85
N LEU A 129 -38.81 29.05 -4.02
CA LEU A 129 -39.47 29.27 -5.30
C LEU A 129 -40.84 28.61 -5.36
N ARG A 130 -40.99 27.35 -4.91
CA ARG A 130 -42.28 26.66 -4.84
C ARG A 130 -43.29 27.42 -3.97
N ARG A 131 -42.86 27.94 -2.82
CA ARG A 131 -43.71 28.76 -1.94
C ARG A 131 -44.20 30.02 -2.67
N LYS A 132 -43.29 30.75 -3.32
CA LYS A 132 -43.64 31.98 -4.06
C LYS A 132 -44.58 31.74 -5.24
N ILE A 133 -44.34 30.69 -6.04
CA ILE A 133 -45.24 30.28 -7.13
C ILE A 133 -46.64 29.97 -6.57
N SER A 134 -46.71 29.25 -5.45
CA SER A 134 -47.98 28.91 -4.81
C SER A 134 -48.71 30.16 -4.31
N THR A 135 -48.02 31.08 -3.62
CA THR A 135 -48.60 32.36 -3.17
C THR A 135 -49.13 33.17 -4.34
N ASN A 136 -48.38 33.32 -5.43
CA ASN A 136 -48.82 34.04 -6.63
C ASN A 136 -50.08 33.41 -7.23
N ARG A 137 -50.12 32.07 -7.33
CA ARG A 137 -51.30 31.34 -7.83
C ARG A 137 -52.52 31.59 -6.94
N ILE A 138 -52.37 31.52 -5.62
CA ILE A 138 -53.45 31.81 -4.65
C ILE A 138 -53.94 33.25 -4.80
N SER A 139 -53.03 34.23 -4.85
CA SER A 139 -53.38 35.65 -5.04
C SER A 139 -54.14 35.88 -6.35
N THR A 140 -53.74 35.21 -7.44
CA THR A 140 -54.42 35.31 -8.74
C THR A 140 -55.84 34.74 -8.69
N VAL A 141 -56.03 33.59 -8.02
CA VAL A 141 -57.35 32.97 -7.83
C VAL A 141 -58.23 33.86 -6.94
N ALA A 142 -57.69 34.39 -5.85
CA ALA A 142 -58.40 35.32 -4.96
C ALA A 142 -58.84 36.60 -5.68
N LEU A 143 -57.98 37.19 -6.51
CA LEU A 143 -58.34 38.35 -7.33
C LEU A 143 -59.44 38.05 -8.36
N ARG A 144 -59.41 36.87 -9.00
CA ARG A 144 -60.51 36.45 -9.89
C ARG A 144 -61.82 36.22 -9.13
N ALA A 145 -61.75 35.66 -7.92
CA ALA A 145 -62.92 35.49 -7.07
C ALA A 145 -63.47 36.84 -6.62
N ALA A 146 -62.62 37.75 -6.14
CA ALA A 146 -63.00 39.10 -5.74
C ALA A 146 -63.66 39.86 -6.90
N TYR A 147 -63.12 39.77 -8.12
CA TYR A 147 -63.73 40.37 -9.31
C TYR A 147 -65.18 39.91 -9.55
N LYS A 148 -65.51 38.65 -9.26
CA LYS A 148 -66.88 38.11 -9.41
C LYS A 148 -67.85 38.65 -8.36
N VAL A 149 -67.37 38.98 -7.16
CA VAL A 149 -68.19 39.34 -6.00
C VAL A 149 -68.39 40.85 -5.84
N ILE A 150 -67.47 41.67 -6.36
CA ILE A 150 -67.56 43.14 -6.26
C ILE A 150 -68.85 43.66 -6.94
N PRO A 151 -69.71 44.46 -6.28
CA PRO A 151 -70.91 45.03 -6.91
C PRO A 151 -70.63 46.31 -7.72
N SER A 152 -69.60 47.08 -7.36
CA SER A 152 -69.26 48.36 -8.00
C SER A 152 -68.53 48.19 -9.35
N LEU A 153 -69.04 48.84 -10.40
CA LEU A 153 -68.42 48.89 -11.73
C LEU A 153 -67.02 49.53 -11.72
N GLU A 154 -66.80 50.55 -10.89
CA GLU A 154 -65.51 51.23 -10.78
C GLU A 154 -64.44 50.33 -10.13
N GLN A 155 -64.84 49.59 -9.09
CA GLN A 155 -63.96 48.63 -8.41
C GLN A 155 -63.67 47.41 -9.30
N LYS A 156 -64.64 46.94 -10.10
CA LYS A 156 -64.41 45.94 -11.14
C LYS A 156 -63.39 46.41 -12.17
N ALA A 157 -63.49 47.65 -12.65
CA ALA A 157 -62.54 48.23 -13.59
C ALA A 157 -61.12 48.37 -12.99
N ARG A 158 -61.00 48.73 -11.70
CA ARG A 158 -59.70 48.70 -10.98
C ARG A 158 -59.13 47.28 -10.87
N CYS A 159 -59.96 46.31 -10.51
CA CYS A 159 -59.53 44.91 -10.37
C CYS A 159 -59.11 44.30 -11.73
N MET A 160 -59.81 44.62 -12.82
CA MET A 160 -59.43 44.26 -14.19
C MET A 160 -58.10 44.90 -14.62
N ARG A 161 -57.85 46.17 -14.27
CA ARG A 161 -56.55 46.82 -14.51
C ARG A 161 -55.42 46.11 -13.75
N ILE A 162 -55.63 45.76 -12.49
CA ILE A 162 -54.65 45.02 -11.68
C ILE A 162 -54.38 43.63 -12.29
N LEU A 163 -55.41 42.89 -12.69
CA LEU A 163 -55.27 41.60 -13.37
C LEU A 163 -54.58 41.71 -14.74
N ALA A 164 -54.82 42.78 -15.48
CA ALA A 164 -54.16 43.04 -16.76
C ALA A 164 -52.68 43.41 -16.59
N ILE A 165 -52.36 44.23 -15.59
CA ILE A 165 -50.98 44.59 -15.23
C ILE A 165 -50.23 43.34 -14.76
N ALA A 166 -50.84 42.51 -13.90
CA ALA A 166 -50.25 41.26 -13.42
C ALA A 166 -49.97 40.24 -14.56
N ARG A 167 -50.68 40.33 -15.70
CA ARG A 167 -50.45 39.50 -16.89
C ARG A 167 -49.42 40.08 -17.87
N LYS A 168 -49.27 41.40 -17.93
CA LYS A 168 -48.52 42.09 -19.00
C LYS A 168 -47.17 42.66 -18.57
N LEU A 169 -46.99 42.98 -17.28
CA LEU A 169 -45.78 43.65 -16.80
C LEU A 169 -45.19 42.88 -15.62
N PRO A 170 -44.16 42.04 -15.84
CA PRO A 170 -43.28 41.65 -14.75
C PRO A 170 -42.67 42.93 -14.17
N HIS A 171 -43.09 43.34 -12.97
CA HIS A 171 -42.51 44.49 -12.29
C HIS A 171 -41.05 44.15 -11.97
N LYS A 172 -40.11 44.51 -12.86
CA LYS A 172 -38.71 44.10 -12.80
C LYS A 172 -38.10 44.33 -11.41
N THR A 173 -38.33 45.50 -10.83
CA THR A 173 -37.87 45.86 -9.48
C THR A 173 -38.47 44.99 -8.36
N GLY A 174 -39.74 44.58 -8.50
CA GLY A 174 -40.40 43.70 -7.54
C GLY A 174 -39.90 42.27 -7.64
N ILE A 175 -39.69 41.79 -8.87
CA ILE A 175 -39.10 40.48 -9.16
C ILE A 175 -37.65 40.43 -8.66
N GLU A 176 -36.85 41.48 -8.89
CA GLU A 176 -35.49 41.57 -8.36
C GLU A 176 -35.47 41.55 -6.83
N LYS A 177 -36.40 42.25 -6.16
CA LYS A 177 -36.52 42.23 -4.70
C LYS A 177 -36.92 40.84 -4.18
N GLU A 178 -37.89 40.19 -4.82
CA GLU A 178 -38.31 38.84 -4.45
C GLU A 178 -37.23 37.79 -4.75
N MET A 179 -36.51 37.93 -5.86
CA MET A 179 -35.41 37.07 -6.26
C MET A 179 -34.23 37.20 -5.29
N LYS A 180 -33.87 38.44 -4.90
CA LYS A 180 -32.92 38.70 -3.81
C LYS A 180 -33.34 38.03 -2.51
N GLN A 181 -34.62 38.12 -2.15
CA GLN A 181 -35.14 37.50 -0.93
C GLN A 181 -35.06 35.97 -0.99
N CYS A 182 -35.46 35.34 -2.10
CA CYS A 182 -35.40 33.88 -2.25
C CYS A 182 -33.96 33.35 -2.22
N LEU A 183 -33.02 34.11 -2.77
CA LEU A 183 -31.61 33.77 -2.80
C LEU A 183 -30.98 33.98 -1.41
N ALA A 184 -31.36 35.05 -0.69
CA ALA A 184 -30.98 35.24 0.70
C ALA A 184 -31.52 34.13 1.62
N ASP A 185 -32.78 33.72 1.45
CA ASP A 185 -33.40 32.59 2.18
C ASP A 185 -32.69 31.25 1.88
N ALA A 186 -32.07 31.12 0.71
CA ALA A 186 -31.23 29.98 0.32
C ALA A 186 -29.76 30.11 0.78
N GLY A 187 -29.40 31.16 1.51
CA GLY A 187 -28.04 31.43 1.97
C GLY A 187 -27.08 31.87 0.85
N LEU A 188 -27.61 32.46 -0.23
CA LEU A 188 -26.86 32.99 -1.37
C LEU A 188 -26.88 34.53 -1.32
N LEU A 189 -25.71 35.14 -1.23
CA LEU A 189 -25.49 36.59 -1.31
C LEU A 189 -25.28 36.98 -2.77
N ILE A 190 -26.09 37.95 -3.23
CA ILE A 190 -26.07 38.40 -4.61
C ILE A 190 -26.01 39.92 -4.64
N SER A 191 -25.08 40.42 -5.43
CA SER A 191 -24.94 41.82 -5.82
C SER A 191 -25.37 41.97 -7.27
N PHE A 192 -26.02 43.08 -7.60
CA PHE A 192 -26.35 43.41 -8.99
C PHE A 192 -25.34 44.47 -9.44
N ASP A 193 -24.74 44.28 -10.61
CA ASP A 193 -23.86 45.29 -11.20
C ASP A 193 -24.67 46.51 -11.68
N LYS A 194 -23.96 47.57 -12.10
CA LYS A 194 -24.58 48.81 -12.60
C LYS A 194 -25.36 48.61 -13.92
N ASN A 195 -25.21 47.46 -14.57
CA ASN A 195 -25.87 47.09 -15.82
C ASN A 195 -27.09 46.17 -15.58
N GLY A 196 -27.39 45.84 -14.32
CA GLY A 196 -28.49 44.94 -13.96
C GLY A 196 -28.15 43.45 -14.04
N THR A 197 -26.90 43.10 -14.31
CA THR A 197 -26.43 41.72 -14.34
C THR A 197 -26.28 41.18 -12.92
N MET A 198 -26.80 39.98 -12.68
CA MET A 198 -26.82 39.35 -11.36
C MET A 198 -25.46 38.70 -11.09
N VAL A 199 -24.73 39.17 -10.08
CA VAL A 199 -23.42 38.65 -9.69
C VAL A 199 -23.55 37.93 -8.34
N LEU A 200 -23.34 36.62 -8.34
CA LEU A 200 -23.34 35.81 -7.13
C LEU A 200 -22.04 36.09 -6.35
N THR A 201 -22.14 36.85 -5.25
CA THR A 201 -20.97 37.39 -4.56
C THR A 201 -20.47 36.49 -3.42
N ARG A 202 -21.34 35.68 -2.80
CA ARG A 202 -20.96 34.76 -1.72
C ARG A 202 -22.03 33.70 -1.43
N SER A 203 -21.60 32.51 -1.00
CA SER A 203 -22.46 31.62 -0.21
C SER A 203 -22.27 31.94 1.28
N VAL A 204 -23.31 32.38 1.98
CA VAL A 204 -23.26 32.55 3.44
C VAL A 204 -23.23 31.16 4.08
N ALA A 205 -22.46 31.00 5.15
CA ALA A 205 -22.57 29.81 5.99
C ALA A 205 -23.97 29.80 6.60
N VAL A 206 -24.82 28.86 6.19
CA VAL A 206 -26.06 28.61 6.92
C VAL A 206 -25.65 28.25 8.35
N VAL A 207 -26.28 28.96 9.28
CA VAL A 207 -26.11 28.84 10.73
C VAL A 207 -26.03 27.37 11.15
N LYS A 208 -25.03 27.10 11.99
CA LYS A 208 -24.71 25.86 12.70
C LYS A 208 -25.98 25.09 13.11
N ILE A 209 -26.17 23.88 12.59
CA ILE A 209 -26.90 22.83 13.30
C ILE A 209 -25.83 22.09 14.13
N PRO A 210 -25.96 22.00 15.47
CA PRO A 210 -24.99 21.27 16.27
C PRO A 210 -25.19 19.78 16.00
N ALA A 211 -24.29 19.21 15.20
CA ALA A 211 -23.98 17.78 15.24
C ALA A 211 -22.54 17.68 15.74
N ASP A 212 -22.38 16.87 16.77
CA ASP A 212 -21.21 16.74 17.64
C ASP A 212 -19.84 17.04 17.00
N GLY A 213 -19.13 17.94 17.68
CA GLY A 213 -17.75 17.67 18.06
C GLY A 213 -16.68 17.68 16.97
N TYR A 214 -16.65 18.63 16.03
CA TYR A 214 -15.40 18.96 15.33
C TYR A 214 -15.21 20.46 15.13
N LYS A 215 -13.97 20.89 15.38
CA LYS A 215 -13.52 22.29 15.48
C LYS A 215 -13.74 23.08 14.20
N GLU A 216 -14.02 24.36 14.44
CA GLU A 216 -14.25 25.45 13.49
C GLU A 216 -13.09 25.62 12.51
N PHE A 217 -13.41 25.77 11.22
CA PHE A 217 -12.54 26.41 10.24
C PHE A 217 -13.31 27.55 9.58
N ASP A 218 -12.82 28.75 9.87
CA ASP A 218 -13.34 30.02 9.41
C ASP A 218 -12.50 30.46 8.21
N GLU A 219 -12.82 29.95 7.02
CA GLU A 219 -12.19 30.42 5.77
C GLU A 219 -13.26 30.75 4.73
N SER A 220 -13.44 32.05 4.55
CA SER A 220 -14.30 32.64 3.54
C SER A 220 -13.60 32.65 2.18
N ILE A 221 -13.95 31.72 1.30
CA ILE A 221 -13.42 31.66 -0.07
C ILE A 221 -14.24 32.58 -0.97
N THR A 222 -13.56 33.48 -1.67
CA THR A 222 -14.10 34.35 -2.73
C THR A 222 -14.00 33.61 -4.05
N ILE A 223 -15.13 33.32 -4.72
CA ILE A 223 -15.14 32.78 -6.08
C ILE A 223 -15.82 33.85 -6.96
N VAL A 224 -15.08 34.37 -7.93
CA VAL A 224 -15.58 35.28 -8.97
C VAL A 224 -15.74 34.45 -10.23
N GLU A 225 -16.95 33.95 -10.49
CA GLU A 225 -17.30 33.39 -11.79
C GLU A 225 -17.75 34.54 -12.70
N LYS A 226 -16.98 34.81 -13.76
CA LYS A 226 -17.42 35.63 -14.90
C LYS A 226 -18.12 34.69 -15.88
N ASP A 227 -19.40 34.90 -16.12
CA ASP A 227 -20.17 34.14 -17.11
C ASP A 227 -19.55 34.26 -18.50
N ALA A 228 -19.14 33.12 -19.07
CA ALA A 228 -18.81 33.02 -20.49
C ALA A 228 -20.12 33.04 -21.30
N MET A 229 -20.20 33.96 -22.26
CA MET A 229 -21.31 34.03 -23.21
C MET A 229 -21.44 32.71 -23.97
N MET A 230 -22.59 32.07 -23.86
CA MET A 230 -22.99 30.94 -24.69
C MET A 230 -23.36 31.48 -26.08
N THR A 231 -22.59 31.14 -27.10
CA THR A 231 -23.04 31.18 -28.49
C THR A 231 -23.63 29.82 -28.84
N ASP A 232 -24.95 29.81 -29.07
CA ASP A 232 -25.68 28.71 -29.68
C ASP A 232 -25.12 28.43 -31.09
N ASP A 233 -24.93 27.16 -31.43
CA ASP A 233 -25.17 26.70 -32.80
C ASP A 233 -25.65 25.26 -32.80
N ASN A 234 -26.91 25.10 -33.20
CA ASN A 234 -27.55 23.84 -33.52
C ASN A 234 -27.21 23.48 -34.97
N THR A 235 -26.56 22.33 -35.19
CA THR A 235 -26.82 21.54 -36.40
C THR A 235 -26.95 20.06 -36.06
N SER A 236 -28.14 19.56 -36.33
CA SER A 236 -28.56 18.17 -36.36
C SER A 236 -27.69 17.30 -37.26
N GLY A 237 -27.60 16.02 -36.90
CA GLY A 237 -26.61 15.08 -37.44
C GLY A 237 -26.83 14.55 -38.84
N GLN A 238 -25.83 13.79 -39.28
CA GLN A 238 -25.96 12.75 -40.29
C GLN A 238 -24.80 11.75 -40.15
N HIS A 239 -25.15 10.48 -39.94
CA HIS A 239 -24.28 9.35 -40.21
C HIS A 239 -23.84 9.37 -41.68
N SER A 240 -22.54 9.22 -41.93
CA SER A 240 -22.09 8.45 -43.09
C SER A 240 -20.82 7.68 -42.73
N GLN A 241 -20.91 6.36 -42.81
CA GLN A 241 -19.76 5.49 -43.00
C GLN A 241 -19.48 5.44 -44.51
N HIS A 242 -18.24 5.73 -44.92
CA HIS A 242 -17.60 5.01 -46.03
C HIS A 242 -16.06 5.25 -46.06
N ASN A 243 -15.34 4.35 -45.39
CA ASN A 243 -14.27 3.49 -45.89
C ASN A 243 -13.18 3.98 -46.90
N VAL A 244 -11.93 3.61 -46.54
CA VAL A 244 -10.72 3.21 -47.32
C VAL A 244 -9.63 4.24 -47.68
N LYS A 245 -8.46 4.13 -47.00
CA LYS A 245 -7.12 3.69 -47.51
C LYS A 245 -6.08 3.96 -46.40
N LYS A 246 -5.61 2.93 -45.68
CA LYS A 246 -4.34 2.19 -45.89
C LYS A 246 -3.16 3.12 -46.21
N ASP A 247 -2.23 3.22 -45.26
CA ASP A 247 -0.82 2.87 -45.44
C ASP A 247 -0.19 2.63 -44.06
N GLU A 248 0.02 1.34 -43.76
CA GLU A 248 1.02 0.88 -42.79
C GLU A 248 2.34 0.73 -43.57
N ASP A 249 3.42 1.32 -43.07
CA ASP A 249 4.78 0.83 -43.32
C ASP A 249 5.75 1.53 -42.35
N VAL A 250 6.08 0.86 -41.24
CA VAL A 250 7.42 0.93 -40.65
C VAL A 250 7.81 -0.46 -40.20
N GLN A 251 8.56 -1.13 -41.07
CA GLN A 251 9.38 -2.30 -40.78
C GLN A 251 10.43 -1.93 -39.71
N MET A 252 10.57 -2.78 -38.69
CA MET A 252 11.83 -2.94 -37.96
C MET A 252 12.36 -4.33 -38.27
N SER A 253 13.42 -4.37 -39.08
CA SER A 253 14.18 -5.58 -39.39
C SER A 253 15.12 -5.94 -38.24
N VAL A 254 15.08 -7.24 -37.89
CA VAL A 254 16.13 -8.15 -37.38
C VAL A 254 17.18 -7.59 -36.43
#